data_AF-A0A920F965-F1
#
_entry.id   AF-A0A920F965-F1
#
_cell.length_a   1.000
_cell.length_b   1.000
_cell.length_c   1.000
_cell.angle_alpha   90.00
_cell.angle_beta   90.00
_cell.angle_gamma   90.00
#
_symmetry.space_group_name_H-M   'P 1'
#
loop_
_entity.id
_entity.type
_entity.pdbx_description
1 polymer ?
#
loop_
_entity_poly.entity_id
_entity_poly.type
_entity_poly.pdbx_seq_one_letter_code
_entity_poly.pdbx_strand_id
1 'polypeptide(L)'
;MITNLQEKLAANPKDLQNWELLGRTLLIRKQYEAASNSLRQAVSIFPNSLELRATYAEALVLAAQGRISREALKQFKLVSKSIPKDPRVRYYLGLADYQQKKLN
;
A
#
# COMPACT_ATOMS: atom_id res chain seq x y z
N MET A 1 8.47 17.80 -7.85
CA MET A 1 8.00 17.20 -9.12
C MET A 1 8.00 15.69 -8.96
N ILE A 2 6.90 15.00 -9.24
CA ILE A 2 6.83 13.51 -9.18
C ILE A 2 7.61 12.87 -10.33
N THR A 3 7.72 13.59 -11.46
CA THR A 3 8.46 13.21 -12.66
C THR A 3 9.91 12.80 -12.34
N ASN A 4 10.61 13.60 -11.53
CA ASN A 4 12.00 13.33 -11.14
C ASN A 4 12.14 12.05 -10.28
N LEU A 5 11.12 11.71 -9.47
CA LEU A 5 11.16 10.48 -8.66
C LEU A 5 10.91 9.22 -9.52
N GLN A 6 10.03 9.29 -10.50
CA GLN A 6 9.79 8.18 -11.44
C GLN A 6 11.00 7.93 -12.34
N GLU A 7 11.68 8.97 -12.80
CA GLU A 7 12.94 8.88 -13.55
C GLU A 7 14.06 8.27 -12.70
N LYS A 8 14.18 8.67 -11.43
CA LYS A 8 15.14 8.08 -10.49
C LYS A 8 14.89 6.60 -10.23
N LEU A 9 13.62 6.17 -10.17
CA LEU A 9 13.27 4.76 -10.04
C LEU A 9 13.53 3.96 -11.32
N ALA A 10 13.39 4.58 -12.50
CA ALA A 10 13.81 3.95 -13.74
C ALA A 10 15.34 3.77 -13.79
N ALA A 11 16.10 4.72 -13.23
CA ALA A 11 17.56 4.64 -13.16
C ALA A 11 18.08 3.65 -12.10
N ASN A 12 17.39 3.53 -10.95
CA ASN A 12 17.76 2.57 -9.91
C ASN A 12 16.53 1.93 -9.23
N PRO A 13 15.92 0.92 -9.87
CA PRO A 13 14.69 0.29 -9.38
C PRO A 13 14.90 -0.56 -8.11
N LYS A 14 16.17 -0.80 -7.71
CA LYS A 14 16.54 -1.63 -6.56
C LYS A 14 16.74 -0.85 -5.26
N ASP A 15 16.45 0.45 -5.26
CA ASP A 15 16.45 1.24 -4.04
C ASP A 15 15.08 1.20 -3.35
N LEU A 16 14.97 0.37 -2.32
CA LEU A 16 13.75 0.22 -1.50
C LEU A 16 13.29 1.56 -0.92
N GLN A 17 14.22 2.41 -0.46
CA GLN A 17 13.88 3.67 0.21
C GLN A 17 13.21 4.66 -0.75
N ASN A 18 13.63 4.68 -2.03
CA ASN A 18 13.02 5.52 -3.05
C ASN A 18 11.57 5.10 -3.34
N TRP A 19 11.26 3.80 -3.33
CA TRP A 19 9.89 3.31 -3.49
C TRP A 19 9.00 3.66 -2.30
N GLU A 20 9.52 3.53 -1.07
CA GLU A 20 8.79 3.91 0.14
C GLU A 20 8.48 5.41 0.15
N LEU A 21 9.49 6.24 -0.18
CA LEU A 21 9.32 7.68 -0.28
C LEU A 21 8.31 8.06 -1.37
N LEU A 22 8.38 7.42 -2.55
CA LEU A 22 7.43 7.64 -3.64
C LEU A 22 6.00 7.36 -3.17
N GLY A 23 5.76 6.16 -2.63
CA GLY A 23 4.44 5.74 -2.19
C GLY A 23 3.84 6.72 -1.17
N ARG A 24 4.60 7.04 -0.12
CA ARG A 24 4.18 8.01 0.92
C ARG A 24 3.91 9.39 0.33
N THR A 25 4.77 9.87 -0.58
CA THR A 25 4.60 11.18 -1.23
C THR A 25 3.32 11.24 -2.04
N LEU A 26 3.04 10.21 -2.83
CA LEU A 26 1.83 10.13 -3.65
C LEU A 26 0.57 10.08 -2.76
N LEU A 27 0.62 9.33 -1.65
CA LEU A 27 -0.48 9.29 -0.66
C LEU A 27 -0.74 10.66 -0.02
N ILE A 28 0.31 11.35 0.44
CA ILE A 28 0.20 12.70 1.03
C ILE A 28 -0.41 13.68 0.02
N ARG A 29 -0.05 13.56 -1.25
CA ARG A 29 -0.60 14.36 -2.36
C ARG A 29 -1.98 13.90 -2.82
N LYS A 30 -2.59 12.91 -2.15
CA LYS A 30 -3.91 12.33 -2.46
C LYS A 30 -3.99 11.70 -3.85
N GLN A 31 -2.86 11.34 -4.45
CA GLN A 31 -2.77 10.70 -5.76
C GLN A 31 -2.81 9.18 -5.58
N TYR A 32 -3.94 8.68 -5.08
CA TYR A 32 -4.04 7.29 -4.60
C TYR A 32 -3.90 6.25 -5.72
N GLU A 33 -4.43 6.53 -6.91
CA GLU A 33 -4.26 5.63 -8.07
C GLU A 33 -2.79 5.50 -8.46
N ALA A 34 -2.09 6.63 -8.63
CA ALA A 34 -0.67 6.66 -8.91
C ALA A 34 0.13 5.94 -7.80
N ALA A 35 -0.21 6.19 -6.52
CA ALA A 35 0.41 5.51 -5.38
C ALA A 35 0.24 3.99 -5.49
N SER A 36 -0.98 3.51 -5.73
CA SER A 36 -1.27 2.09 -5.81
C SER A 36 -0.55 1.41 -6.99
N ASN A 37 -0.42 2.09 -8.13
CA ASN A 37 0.28 1.58 -9.31
C ASN A 37 1.80 1.47 -9.07
N SER A 38 2.41 2.52 -8.51
CA SER A 38 3.84 2.50 -8.18
C SER A 38 4.15 1.49 -7.08
N LEU A 39 3.33 1.43 -6.02
CA LEU A 39 3.53 0.49 -4.92
C LEU A 39 3.30 -0.97 -5.32
N ARG A 40 2.43 -1.24 -6.30
CA ARG A 40 2.28 -2.58 -6.90
C ARG A 40 3.60 -3.05 -7.51
N GLN A 41 4.31 -2.17 -8.24
CA GLN A 41 5.64 -2.48 -8.79
C GLN A 41 6.68 -2.63 -7.67
N ALA A 42 6.64 -1.76 -6.67
CA ALA A 42 7.56 -1.86 -5.53
C ALA A 42 7.44 -3.21 -4.81
N VAL A 43 6.21 -3.68 -4.56
CA VAL A 43 5.94 -4.96 -3.90
C VAL A 43 6.35 -6.16 -4.77
N SER A 44 6.35 -6.05 -6.10
CA SER A 44 6.87 -7.13 -6.96
C SER A 44 8.40 -7.22 -6.94
N ILE A 45 9.10 -6.09 -6.79
CA ILE A 45 10.56 -6.02 -6.65
C ILE A 45 11.00 -6.44 -5.24
N PHE A 46 10.26 -5.99 -4.21
CA PHE A 46 10.55 -6.24 -2.80
C PHE A 46 9.41 -6.99 -2.11
N PRO A 47 9.18 -8.27 -2.45
CA PRO A 47 8.06 -9.03 -1.90
C PRO A 47 8.16 -9.24 -0.39
N ASN A 48 9.33 -9.06 0.23
CA ASN A 48 9.49 -9.23 1.67
C ASN A 48 9.35 -7.92 2.45
N SER A 49 9.23 -6.76 1.78
CA SER A 49 9.02 -5.49 2.47
C SER A 49 7.58 -5.40 2.99
N LEU A 50 7.45 -5.55 4.31
CA LEU A 50 6.18 -5.42 5.00
C LEU A 50 5.64 -3.98 4.94
N GLU A 51 6.53 -2.99 4.96
CA GLU A 51 6.13 -1.58 4.88
C GLU A 51 5.57 -1.22 3.50
N LEU A 52 6.20 -1.69 2.42
CA LEU A 52 5.65 -1.50 1.07
C LEU A 52 4.31 -2.20 0.90
N ARG A 53 4.15 -3.41 1.44
CA ARG A 53 2.86 -4.12 1.41
C ARG A 53 1.76 -3.36 2.16
N ALA A 54 2.07 -2.84 3.34
CA ALA A 54 1.12 -2.08 4.14
C ALA A 54 0.73 -0.75 3.45
N THR A 55 1.72 0.00 2.95
CA THR A 55 1.50 1.25 2.22
C THR A 55 0.74 1.00 0.92
N TYR A 56 1.03 -0.09 0.21
CA TYR A 56 0.29 -0.50 -0.99
C TYR A 56 -1.18 -0.78 -0.68
N ALA A 57 -1.44 -1.55 0.37
CA ALA A 57 -2.79 -1.89 0.81
C ALA A 57 -3.58 -0.63 1.18
N GLU A 58 -2.96 0.31 1.91
CA GLU A 58 -3.54 1.61 2.24
C GLU A 58 -3.86 2.44 0.98
N ALA A 59 -2.95 2.49 0.00
CA ALA A 59 -3.20 3.16 -1.28
C ALA A 59 -4.40 2.58 -2.03
N LEU A 60 -4.56 1.25 -2.05
CA LEU A 60 -5.72 0.59 -2.65
C LEU A 60 -7.03 1.00 -1.95
N VAL A 61 -7.05 1.06 -0.62
CA VAL A 61 -8.23 1.47 0.15
C VAL A 61 -8.59 2.93 -0.13
N LEU A 62 -7.60 3.82 -0.15
CA LEU A 62 -7.82 5.24 -0.40
C LEU A 62 -8.29 5.50 -1.83
N ALA A 63 -7.72 4.81 -2.82
CA ALA A 63 -8.18 4.85 -4.21
C ALA A 63 -9.63 4.36 -4.35
N ALA A 64 -10.02 3.35 -3.56
CA ALA A 64 -11.38 2.81 -3.52
C ALA A 64 -12.34 3.57 -2.59
N GLN A 65 -11.97 4.79 -2.14
CA GLN A 65 -12.78 5.64 -1.25
C GLN A 65 -13.18 4.93 0.05
N GLY A 66 -12.23 4.21 0.66
CA GLY A 66 -12.41 3.52 1.93
C GLY A 66 -12.95 2.10 1.82
N ARG A 67 -13.33 1.62 0.63
CA ARG A 67 -13.72 0.21 0.43
C ARG A 67 -12.50 -0.71 0.50
N ILE A 68 -12.57 -1.76 1.30
CA ILE A 68 -11.51 -2.76 1.37
C ILE A 68 -11.67 -3.76 0.22
N SER A 69 -10.82 -3.65 -0.80
CA SER A 69 -10.78 -4.63 -1.89
C SER A 69 -10.18 -5.96 -1.43
N ARG A 70 -10.44 -7.04 -2.18
CA ARG A 70 -9.82 -8.35 -1.95
C ARG A 70 -8.29 -8.28 -1.97
N GLU A 71 -7.73 -7.45 -2.84
CA GLU A 71 -6.28 -7.24 -2.95
C GLU A 71 -5.72 -6.53 -1.71
N ALA A 72 -6.34 -5.44 -1.27
CA ALA A 72 -5.94 -4.73 -0.05
C ALA A 72 -6.00 -5.66 1.17
N LEU A 73 -7.09 -6.42 1.33
CA LEU A 73 -7.26 -7.39 2.41
C LEU A 73 -6.15 -8.45 2.40
N LYS A 74 -5.79 -8.97 1.23
CA LYS A 74 -4.70 -9.94 1.08
C LYS A 74 -3.38 -9.37 1.59
N GLN A 75 -3.03 -8.14 1.21
CA GLN A 75 -1.78 -7.51 1.64
C GLN A 75 -1.78 -7.23 3.15
N PHE A 76 -2.87 -6.70 3.72
CA PHE A 76 -2.97 -6.51 5.17
C PHE A 76 -2.84 -7.81 5.95
N LYS A 77 -3.47 -8.91 5.48
CA LYS A 77 -3.33 -10.23 6.10
C LYS A 77 -1.88 -10.73 6.05
N LEU A 78 -1.14 -10.49 4.96
CA LEU A 78 0.28 -10.84 4.87
C LEU A 78 1.12 -10.05 5.88
N VAL A 79 0.89 -8.74 6.01
CA VAL A 79 1.61 -7.92 6.99
C VAL A 79 1.27 -8.34 8.42
N SER A 80 -0.01 -8.61 8.71
CA SER A 80 -0.48 -9.01 10.05
C SER A 80 0.16 -10.32 10.54
N LYS A 81 0.53 -11.24 9.65
CA LYS A 81 1.25 -12.47 10.03
C LYS A 81 2.61 -12.18 10.65
N SER A 82 3.32 -11.17 10.17
CA SER A 82 4.66 -10.80 10.65
C SER A 82 4.62 -9.73 11.72
N ILE A 83 3.66 -8.79 11.65
CA ILE A 83 3.49 -7.71 12.62
C ILE A 83 2.03 -7.71 13.13
N PRO A 84 1.65 -8.66 14.01
CA PRO A 84 0.27 -8.77 14.48
C PRO A 84 -0.22 -7.58 15.30
N LYS A 85 0.71 -6.72 15.76
CA LYS A 85 0.44 -5.55 16.60
C LYS A 85 0.52 -4.22 15.84
N ASP A 86 0.71 -4.23 14.51
CA ASP A 86 0.69 -2.99 13.73
C ASP A 86 -0.72 -2.34 13.82
N PRO A 87 -0.83 -1.13 14.40
CA PRO A 87 -2.13 -0.48 14.61
C PRO A 87 -2.82 -0.09 13.31
N ARG A 88 -2.07 0.30 12.28
CA ARG A 88 -2.60 0.63 10.94
C ARG A 88 -3.23 -0.62 10.32
N VAL A 89 -2.53 -1.74 10.36
CA VAL A 89 -3.04 -3.01 9.81
C VAL A 89 -4.27 -3.50 10.57
N ARG A 90 -4.25 -3.41 11.91
CA ARG A 90 -5.41 -3.77 12.74
C ARG A 90 -6.64 -2.94 12.41
N TYR A 91 -6.48 -1.64 12.24
CA TYR A 91 -7.56 -0.74 11.84
C TYR A 91 -8.21 -1.19 10.52
N TYR A 92 -7.40 -1.43 9.48
CA TYR A 92 -7.93 -1.81 8.17
C TYR A 92 -8.54 -3.22 8.14
N LEU A 93 -8.01 -4.17 8.91
CA LEU A 93 -8.64 -5.49 9.06
C LEU A 93 -10.00 -5.40 9.78
N GLY A 94 -10.09 -4.60 10.85
CA GLY A 94 -11.38 -4.35 11.51
C GLY A 94 -12.39 -3.67 10.59
N LEU A 95 -11.95 -2.69 9.79
CA LEU A 95 -12.79 -2.06 8.77
C LEU A 95 -13.26 -3.06 7.72
N ALA A 96 -12.40 -4.00 7.30
CA ALA A 96 -12.77 -5.06 6.36
C ALA A 96 -13.84 -5.99 6.93
N ASP A 97 -13.71 -6.38 8.20
CA ASP A 97 -14.67 -7.24 8.89
C ASP A 97 -16.03 -6.53 9.04
N TYR A 98 -16.00 -5.23 9.38
CA TYR A 98 -17.21 -4.40 9.44
C TYR A 98 -17.93 -4.32 8.07
N GLN A 99 -17.18 -4.06 6.99
CA GLN A 99 -17.76 -3.97 5.64
C GLN A 99 -18.35 -5.30 5.17
N GLN A 100 -17.69 -6.42 5.46
CA GLN A 100 -18.20 -7.76 5.13
C GLN A 100 -19.51 -8.08 5.86
N LYS A 101 -19.61 -7.75 7.15
CA LYS A 101 -20.83 -7.96 7.93
C LYS A 101 -22.02 -7.15 7.42
N LYS A 102 -21.81 -5.97 6.85
CA LYS A 102 -22.87 -5.12 6.29
C LYS A 102 -23.41 -5.63 4.94
N LEU A 103 -22.66 -6.48 4.24
CA LEU A 103 -23.02 -7.02 2.93
C LEU A 103 -23.80 -8.35 3.03
N ASN A 104 -23.91 -8.92 4.23
CA ASN A 104 -24.74 -10.08 4.54
C ASN A 104 -26.00 -9.63 5.28
#